data_AF-A0A9E2K8Q1-F1
#
_entry.id   AF-A0A9E2K8Q1-F1
#
_cell.length_a   1.000
_cell.length_b   1.000
_cell.length_c   1.000
_cell.angle_alpha   90.00
_cell.angle_beta   90.00
_cell.angle_gamma   90.00
#
_symmetry.space_group_name_H-M   'P 1'
#
loop_
_entity.id
_entity.type
_entity.pdbx_description
1 polymer ?
#
loop_
_entity_poly.entity_id
_entity_poly.type
_entity_poly.pdbx_seq_one_letter_code
_entity_poly.pdbx_strand_id
1 'polypeptide(L)'
;MNIRQQIKSTPYGSLIWRVFVGVVGGLVTIIGTVFLFAPGPGLLVLLAGLGILASEFAWASRAMLKTKSIAASAADKVGIPLWMKYLLAAIFTGISIVLIAHFYA
;
A
#
# COMPACT_ATOMS: atom_id res chain seq x y z
N MET A 1 -15.04 -28.49 -25.80
CA MET A 1 -14.49 -27.23 -25.22
C MET A 1 -14.51 -27.34 -23.70
N ASN A 2 -13.47 -26.92 -22.97
CA ASN A 2 -13.33 -27.17 -21.54
C ASN A 2 -13.76 -25.98 -20.66
N ILE A 3 -15.02 -26.01 -20.21
CA ILE A 3 -15.71 -24.97 -19.43
C ILE A 3 -14.98 -24.62 -18.10
N ARG A 4 -14.17 -25.56 -17.57
CA ARG A 4 -13.46 -25.43 -16.28
C ARG A 4 -12.48 -24.24 -16.17
N GLN A 5 -12.12 -23.58 -17.27
CA GLN A 5 -11.24 -22.39 -17.25
C GLN A 5 -11.99 -21.07 -16.98
N GLN A 6 -13.31 -21.00 -17.16
CA GLN A 6 -14.05 -19.73 -17.04
C GLN A 6 -14.33 -19.30 -15.59
N ILE A 7 -14.17 -20.20 -14.61
CA ILE A 7 -14.50 -19.95 -13.19
C ILE A 7 -13.26 -19.45 -12.40
N LYS A 8 -12.52 -18.47 -12.94
CA LYS A 8 -11.31 -17.88 -12.33
C LYS A 8 -11.12 -16.37 -12.63
N SER A 9 -12.15 -15.54 -12.48
CA SER A 9 -12.07 -14.13 -12.91
C SER A 9 -12.86 -13.09 -12.09
N THR A 10 -13.16 -13.33 -10.79
CA THR A 10 -13.77 -12.31 -9.91
C THR A 10 -12.74 -11.71 -8.93
N PRO A 11 -11.98 -10.66 -9.31
CA PRO A 11 -10.92 -10.11 -8.45
C PRO A 11 -11.42 -9.40 -7.19
N TYR A 12 -12.67 -8.90 -7.19
CA TYR A 12 -13.22 -8.01 -6.16
C TYR A 12 -13.19 -8.59 -4.73
N GLY A 13 -13.47 -9.89 -4.55
CA GLY A 13 -13.41 -10.51 -3.21
C GLY A 13 -12.03 -10.40 -2.56
N SER A 14 -10.97 -10.45 -3.37
CA SER A 14 -9.59 -10.29 -2.91
C SER A 14 -9.18 -8.84 -2.62
N LEU A 15 -10.02 -7.84 -2.91
CA LEU A 15 -9.83 -6.46 -2.48
C LEU A 15 -10.61 -6.18 -1.19
N ILE A 16 -11.88 -6.57 -1.16
CA ILE A 16 -12.78 -6.38 -0.01
C ILE A 16 -12.19 -7.02 1.26
N TRP A 17 -11.70 -8.26 1.16
CA TRP A 17 -11.08 -8.95 2.29
C TRP A 17 -9.89 -8.20 2.88
N ARG A 18 -9.09 -7.51 2.06
CA ARG A 18 -7.90 -6.77 2.52
C ARG A 18 -8.23 -5.45 3.16
N VAL A 19 -9.20 -4.73 2.61
CA VAL A 19 -9.68 -3.49 3.22
C VAL A 19 -10.23 -3.83 4.61
N PHE A 20 -10.94 -4.96 4.75
CA PHE A 20 -11.35 -5.49 6.04
C PHE A 20 -10.15 -5.85 6.95
N VAL A 21 -9.20 -6.68 6.51
CA VAL A 21 -8.01 -7.07 7.31
C VAL A 21 -7.16 -5.86 7.72
N GLY A 22 -6.94 -4.90 6.82
CA GLY A 22 -6.20 -3.67 7.08
C GLY A 22 -6.92 -2.73 8.05
N VAL A 23 -8.25 -2.59 7.96
CA VAL A 23 -9.05 -1.84 8.93
C VAL A 23 -9.04 -2.53 10.29
N VAL A 24 -9.24 -3.86 10.36
CA VAL A 24 -9.21 -4.62 11.61
C VAL A 24 -7.84 -4.54 12.27
N GLY A 25 -6.76 -4.83 11.54
CA GLY A 25 -5.39 -4.71 12.06
C GLY A 25 -5.03 -3.28 12.45
N GLY A 26 -5.50 -2.28 11.70
CA GLY A 26 -5.30 -0.86 12.02
C GLY A 26 -5.99 -0.46 13.32
N LEU A 27 -7.25 -0.86 13.52
CA LEU A 27 -7.98 -0.65 14.77
C LEU A 27 -7.30 -1.37 15.95
N VAL A 28 -6.87 -2.62 15.79
CA VAL A 28 -6.13 -3.36 16.83
C VAL A 28 -4.79 -2.69 17.14
N THR A 29 -4.09 -2.15 16.14
CA THR A 29 -2.84 -1.38 16.33
C THR A 29 -3.10 -0.10 17.14
N ILE A 30 -4.12 0.68 16.79
CA ILE A 30 -4.51 1.91 17.51
C ILE A 30 -4.90 1.60 18.95
N ILE A 31 -5.70 0.55 19.18
CA ILE A 31 -6.07 0.08 20.52
C ILE A 31 -4.81 -0.33 21.29
N GLY A 32 -3.91 -1.10 20.69
CA GLY A 32 -2.63 -1.49 21.29
C GLY A 32 -1.77 -0.29 21.70
N THR A 33 -1.70 0.75 20.88
CA THR A 33 -1.03 2.03 21.22
C THR A 33 -1.69 2.72 22.42
N VAL A 34 -3.02 2.80 22.49
CA VAL A 34 -3.71 3.37 23.67
C VAL A 34 -3.42 2.55 24.93
N PHE A 35 -3.42 1.23 24.82
CA PHE A 35 -3.07 0.30 25.91
C PHE A 35 -1.58 0.30 26.30
N LEU A 36 -0.70 1.09 25.67
CA LEU A 36 0.65 1.37 26.19
C LEU A 36 0.64 2.45 27.27
N PHE A 37 -0.34 3.35 27.27
CA PHE A 37 -0.48 4.42 28.28
C PHE A 37 -1.27 3.96 29.52
N ALA A 38 -2.11 2.94 29.37
CA ALA A 38 -2.76 2.25 30.49
C ALA A 38 -1.88 1.10 31.01
N PRO A 39 -1.88 0.79 32.32
CA PRO A 39 -1.17 -0.36 32.86
C PRO A 39 -1.85 -1.67 32.45
N GLY A 40 -1.47 -2.21 31.28
CA GLY A 40 -2.02 -3.44 30.71
C GLY A 40 -1.14 -4.02 29.59
N PRO A 41 -1.56 -5.12 28.93
CA PRO A 41 -0.77 -5.85 27.94
C PRO A 41 -0.72 -5.18 26.55
N GLY A 42 -0.65 -3.84 26.49
CA GLY A 42 -0.74 -3.07 25.24
C GLY A 42 0.29 -3.45 24.17
N LEU A 43 1.51 -3.80 24.57
CA LEU A 43 2.54 -4.27 23.65
C LEU A 43 2.12 -5.55 22.90
N LEU A 44 1.41 -6.48 23.56
CA LEU A 44 0.93 -7.70 22.91
C LEU A 44 -0.19 -7.41 21.90
N VAL A 45 -1.11 -6.50 22.26
CA VAL A 45 -2.19 -6.05 21.37
C VAL A 45 -1.63 -5.30 20.17
N LEU A 46 -0.64 -4.42 20.38
CA LEU A 46 0.04 -3.67 19.34
C LEU A 46 0.79 -4.60 18.37
N LEU A 47 1.56 -5.56 18.88
CA LEU A 47 2.27 -6.54 18.05
C LEU A 47 1.30 -7.46 17.29
N ALA A 48 0.14 -7.80 17.87
CA ALA A 48 -0.91 -8.52 17.16
C ALA A 48 -1.49 -7.70 16.00
N GLY A 49 -1.79 -6.41 16.22
CA GLY A 49 -2.26 -5.49 15.17
C GLY A 49 -1.25 -5.32 14.03
N LEU A 50 0.02 -5.13 14.39
CA LEU A 50 1.13 -5.05 13.43
C LEU A 50 1.34 -6.38 12.66
N GLY A 51 1.15 -7.53 13.32
CA GLY A 51 1.18 -8.85 12.69
C GLY A 51 0.05 -9.07 11.68
N ILE A 52 -1.16 -8.60 12.00
CA ILE A 52 -2.30 -8.59 11.07
C ILE A 52 -1.98 -7.71 9.85
N LEU A 53 -1.45 -6.51 10.06
CA LEU A 53 -0.97 -5.63 8.97
C LEU A 53 0.12 -6.28 8.12
N ALA A 54 1.11 -6.92 8.73
CA ALA A 54 2.22 -7.57 8.03
C ALA A 54 1.75 -8.67 7.05
N SER A 55 0.65 -9.35 7.36
CA SER A 55 0.05 -10.36 6.47
C SER A 55 -0.38 -9.76 5.11
N GLU A 56 -0.87 -8.52 5.10
CA GLU A 56 -1.24 -7.80 3.88
C GLU A 56 -0.01 -7.28 3.12
N PHE A 57 1.05 -6.85 3.79
CA PHE A 57 2.30 -6.45 3.11
C PHE A 57 2.94 -7.61 2.33
N ALA A 58 2.89 -8.83 2.89
CA ALA A 58 3.33 -10.05 2.20
C ALA A 58 2.47 -10.40 0.97
N TRP A 59 1.26 -9.84 0.84
CA TRP A 59 0.45 -9.88 -0.38
C TRP A 59 0.68 -8.66 -1.28
N ALA A 60 0.86 -7.46 -0.71
CA ALA A 60 1.11 -6.21 -1.43
C ALA A 60 2.35 -6.30 -2.33
N SER A 61 3.46 -6.88 -1.83
CA SER A 61 4.66 -7.14 -2.64
C SER A 61 4.36 -8.03 -3.87
N ARG A 62 3.53 -9.07 -3.70
CA ARG A 62 3.10 -9.96 -4.81
C ARG A 62 2.17 -9.28 -5.83
N ALA A 63 1.42 -8.26 -5.43
CA ALA A 63 0.70 -7.42 -6.40
C ALA A 63 1.58 -6.33 -7.03
N MET A 64 2.54 -5.75 -6.30
CA MET A 64 3.49 -4.80 -6.88
C MET A 64 4.27 -5.45 -8.03
N LEU A 65 4.62 -6.74 -7.93
CA LEU A 65 5.19 -7.51 -9.05
C LEU A 65 4.26 -7.61 -10.27
N LYS A 66 2.93 -7.76 -10.06
CA LYS A 66 1.92 -7.77 -11.14
C LYS A 66 1.71 -6.38 -11.74
N THR A 67 1.65 -5.34 -10.90
CA THR A 67 1.51 -3.96 -11.35
C THR A 67 2.77 -3.51 -12.09
N LYS A 68 3.97 -3.97 -11.70
CA LYS A 68 5.23 -3.64 -12.36
C LYS A 68 5.28 -4.11 -13.81
N SER A 69 4.78 -5.31 -14.14
CA SER A 69 4.76 -5.76 -15.54
C SER A 69 3.77 -4.96 -16.39
N ILE A 70 2.58 -4.65 -15.85
CA ILE A 70 1.58 -3.80 -16.52
C ILE A 70 2.13 -2.38 -16.74
N ALA A 71 2.75 -1.80 -15.70
CA ALA A 71 3.35 -0.47 -15.74
C ALA A 71 4.57 -0.41 -16.66
N ALA A 72 5.39 -1.47 -16.74
CA ALA A 72 6.48 -1.57 -17.71
C ALA A 72 5.93 -1.57 -19.15
N SER A 73 5.00 -2.48 -19.48
CA SER A 73 4.40 -2.52 -20.82
C SER A 73 3.62 -1.25 -21.20
N ALA A 74 3.13 -0.49 -20.22
CA ALA A 74 2.57 0.84 -20.44
C ALA A 74 3.67 1.90 -20.68
N ALA A 75 4.73 1.91 -19.88
CA ALA A 75 5.87 2.83 -20.04
C ALA A 75 6.61 2.62 -21.35
N ASP A 76 6.80 1.37 -21.79
CA ASP A 76 7.41 1.00 -23.07
C ASP A 76 6.57 1.50 -24.26
N LYS A 77 5.23 1.45 -24.15
CA LYS A 77 4.29 1.99 -25.14
C LYS A 77 4.26 3.51 -25.18
N VAL A 78 4.57 4.19 -24.07
CA VAL A 78 4.54 5.66 -23.96
C VAL A 78 5.93 6.27 -24.23
N GLY A 79 7.02 5.49 -24.16
CA GLY A 79 8.34 5.89 -24.65
C GLY A 79 8.94 7.12 -23.95
N ILE A 80 8.65 7.31 -22.65
CA ILE A 80 8.92 8.57 -21.93
C ILE A 80 10.40 9.00 -22.06
N PRO A 81 10.71 10.12 -22.74
CA PRO A 81 12.08 10.59 -22.92
C PRO A 81 12.70 11.00 -21.59
N LEU A 82 14.01 10.78 -21.42
CA LEU A 82 14.70 10.98 -20.13
C LEU A 82 14.50 12.38 -19.55
N TRP A 83 14.54 13.42 -20.39
CA TRP A 83 14.28 14.81 -19.99
C TRP A 83 12.97 14.97 -19.21
N MET A 84 11.90 14.31 -19.65
CA MET A 84 10.58 14.41 -19.01
C MET A 84 10.52 13.72 -17.65
N LYS A 85 11.33 12.66 -17.43
CA LYS A 85 11.49 12.03 -16.11
C LYS A 85 12.18 12.98 -15.13
N TYR A 86 13.23 13.67 -15.56
CA TYR A 86 13.90 14.69 -14.75
C TYR A 86 12.99 15.90 -14.46
N LEU A 87 12.18 16.33 -15.44
CA LEU A 87 11.25 17.44 -15.27
C LEU A 87 10.16 17.12 -14.23
N LEU A 88 9.53 15.94 -14.29
CA LEU A 88 8.58 15.51 -13.24
C LEU A 88 9.24 15.40 -11.86
N ALA A 89 10.47 14.87 -11.78
CA ALA A 89 11.19 14.77 -10.52
C ALA A 89 11.53 16.15 -9.94
N ALA A 90 11.93 17.11 -10.77
CA ALA A 90 12.20 18.49 -10.37
C ALA A 90 10.93 19.20 -9.86
N ILE A 91 9.79 19.01 -10.53
CA ILE A 91 8.49 19.53 -10.07
C ILE A 91 8.11 18.94 -8.70
N PHE A 92 8.20 17.62 -8.52
CA PHE A 92 7.92 16.98 -7.24
C PHE A 92 8.86 17.46 -6.12
N THR A 93 10.14 17.62 -6.42
CA THR A 93 11.13 18.15 -5.46
C THR A 93 10.82 19.59 -5.07
N GLY A 94 10.49 20.45 -6.05
CA GLY A 94 10.09 21.84 -5.80
C GLY A 94 8.82 21.95 -4.95
N ILE A 95 7.78 21.17 -5.27
CA ILE A 95 6.53 21.10 -4.48
C ILE A 95 6.82 20.62 -3.05
N SER A 96 7.68 19.62 -2.88
CA SER A 96 8.09 19.13 -1.56
C SER A 96 8.78 20.22 -0.73
N ILE A 97 9.73 20.97 -1.32
CA ILE A 97 10.42 22.08 -0.66
C ILE A 97 9.44 23.20 -0.27
N VAL A 98 8.50 23.56 -1.16
CA VAL A 98 7.48 24.59 -0.87
C VAL A 98 6.51 24.14 0.24
N LEU A 99 6.10 22.87 0.26
CA LEU A 99 5.25 22.34 1.33
C LEU A 99 5.98 22.32 2.69
N ILE A 100 7.26 21.92 2.71
CA ILE A 100 8.08 21.95 3.92
C ILE A 100 8.25 23.38 4.42
N ALA A 101 8.55 24.34 3.52
CA ALA A 101 8.68 25.74 3.88
C ALA A 101 7.36 26.33 4.42
N HIS A 102 6.21 25.97 3.84
CA HIS A 102 4.90 26.44 4.30
C HIS A 102 4.47 25.83 5.64
N PHE A 103 4.86 24.58 5.94
CA PHE A 103 4.56 23.94 7.24
C PHE A 103 5.48 24.38 8.38
N TYR A 104 6.48 25.22 8.12
CA TYR A 104 7.52 25.61 9.07
C TYR A 104 7.72 27.14 9.17
N ALA A 105 6.75 27.93 8.66
CA ALA A 105 6.73 29.39 8.64
C ALA A 105 5.38 29.93 9.12
#